data_AF-A0A3B0V885-F1
#
_entry.id   AF-A0A3B0V885-F1
#
_cell.length_a   1.000
_cell.length_b   1.000
_cell.length_c   1.000
_cell.angle_alpha   90.00
_cell.angle_beta   90.00
_cell.angle_gamma   90.00
#
_symmetry.space_group_name_H-M   'P 1'
#
loop_
_entity.id
_entity.type
_entity.pdbx_description
1 polymer ?
#
loop_
_entity_poly.entity_id
_entity_poly.type
_entity_poly.pdbx_seq_one_letter_code
_entity_poly.pdbx_strand_id
1 'polypeptide(L)'
;GLGLLAGIIMLILGSAGLLAVWIGRLLYGLHFFKMFSPVPYITAVFMSYLAVLLLNSLVILWCCLTTSSFLVTLLTLASYIIGQTMDDIVMFLSAPNSGVPLSQPIKITISVAKYIFPNLAAFDFKELAAHSIAIPWSDTLTMTAYAAGYSVAALSLAIMSFKRRDLS
;
A
#
# COMPACT_ATOMS: atom_id res chain seq x y z
N GLY A 1 6.94 -17.61 -3.92
CA GLY A 1 8.19 -17.23 -3.24
C GLY A 1 8.02 -15.94 -2.46
N LEU A 2 8.19 -14.79 -3.11
CA LEU A 2 8.17 -13.46 -2.47
C LEU A 2 6.89 -13.17 -1.66
N GLY A 3 5.71 -13.48 -2.21
CA GLY A 3 4.44 -13.26 -1.51
C GLY A 3 4.27 -14.10 -0.23
N LEU A 4 4.85 -15.31 -0.20
CA LEU A 4 4.85 -16.17 1.00
C LEU A 4 5.79 -15.61 2.06
N LEU A 5 7.00 -15.19 1.65
CA LEU A 5 7.97 -14.55 2.55
C LEU A 5 7.36 -13.29 3.18
N ALA A 6 6.75 -12.42 2.37
CA ALA A 6 6.04 -11.25 2.86
C ALA A 6 4.93 -11.62 3.84
N GLY A 7 4.18 -12.70 3.57
CA GLY A 7 3.13 -13.19 4.47
C GLY A 7 3.69 -13.61 5.83
N ILE A 8 4.79 -14.37 5.86
CA ILE A 8 5.44 -14.80 7.10
C ILE A 8 5.94 -13.59 7.90
N ILE A 9 6.58 -12.63 7.25
CA ILE A 9 7.07 -11.40 7.90
C ILE A 9 5.89 -10.62 8.51
N MET A 10 4.79 -10.45 7.76
CA MET A 10 3.60 -9.76 8.26
C MET A 10 2.94 -10.50 9.42
N LEU A 11 2.94 -11.84 9.43
CA LEU A 11 2.45 -12.63 10.55
C LEU A 11 3.31 -12.44 11.80
N ILE A 12 4.64 -12.46 11.66
CA ILE A 12 5.57 -12.21 12.77
C ILE A 12 5.35 -10.80 13.32
N LEU A 13 5.34 -9.78 12.48
CA LEU A 13 5.13 -8.39 12.90
C LEU A 13 3.75 -8.16 13.52
N GLY A 14 2.69 -8.75 12.93
CA GLY A 14 1.33 -8.68 13.46
C GLY A 14 1.20 -9.35 14.82
N SER A 15 1.81 -10.53 15.00
CA SER A 15 1.85 -11.21 16.30
C SER A 15 2.63 -10.41 17.35
N ALA A 16 3.76 -9.81 16.98
CA ALA A 16 4.55 -8.97 17.87
C ALA A 16 3.77 -7.72 18.30
N GLY A 17 3.02 -7.10 17.39
CA GLY A 17 2.13 -5.98 17.70
C GLY A 17 1.00 -6.36 18.66
N LEU A 18 0.36 -7.52 18.46
CA LEU A 18 -0.65 -8.03 19.40
C LEU A 18 -0.06 -8.29 20.79
N LEU A 19 1.13 -8.91 20.85
CA LEU A 19 1.84 -9.14 22.10
C LEU A 19 2.19 -7.82 22.80
N ALA A 20 2.64 -6.81 22.07
CA ALA A 20 2.94 -5.49 22.62
C ALA A 20 1.69 -4.84 23.24
N VAL A 21 0.54 -4.91 22.57
CA VAL A 21 -0.73 -4.40 23.10
C VAL A 21 -1.18 -5.20 24.34
N TRP A 22 -0.99 -6.53 24.31
CA TRP A 22 -1.33 -7.40 25.43
C TRP A 22 -0.47 -7.12 26.67
N ILE A 23 0.84 -6.98 26.50
CA ILE A 23 1.77 -6.59 27.57
C ILE A 23 1.43 -5.18 28.07
N GLY A 24 1.14 -4.24 27.17
CA GLY A 24 0.72 -2.88 27.54
C GLY A 24 -0.55 -2.87 28.40
N ARG A 25 -1.52 -3.74 28.09
CA ARG A 25 -2.73 -3.95 28.90
C ARG A 25 -2.42 -4.47 30.32
N LEU A 26 -1.44 -5.36 30.46
CA LEU A 26 -1.04 -5.90 31.75
C LEU A 26 -0.31 -4.87 32.62
N LEU A 27 0.57 -4.06 32.01
CA LEU A 27 1.41 -3.09 32.74
C LEU A 27 0.67 -1.80 33.13
N TYR A 28 -0.13 -1.24 32.23
CA TYR A 28 -0.75 0.08 32.40
C TYR A 28 -2.26 0.02 32.73
N GLY A 29 -2.80 -1.19 32.92
CA GLY A 29 -4.21 -1.42 33.25
C GLY A 29 -5.19 -1.06 32.12
N LEU A 30 -6.49 -1.27 32.39
CA LEU A 30 -7.57 -1.12 31.40
C LEU A 30 -7.86 0.33 30.96
N HIS A 31 -7.19 1.34 31.52
CA HIS A 31 -7.48 2.75 31.21
C HIS A 31 -6.97 3.18 29.83
N PHE A 32 -5.79 2.71 29.39
CA PHE A 32 -5.20 3.13 28.12
C PHE A 32 -5.72 2.36 26.89
N PHE A 33 -6.03 1.07 27.03
CA PHE A 33 -6.36 0.20 25.88
C PHE A 33 -7.84 -0.19 25.81
N LYS A 34 -8.73 0.60 26.42
CA LYS A 34 -10.16 0.30 26.54
C LYS A 34 -10.88 0.23 25.19
N MET A 35 -10.41 0.99 24.21
CA MET A 35 -10.97 1.04 22.86
C MET A 35 -10.41 -0.04 21.94
N PHE A 36 -9.26 -0.67 22.26
CA PHE A 36 -8.63 -1.61 21.32
C PHE A 36 -9.51 -2.85 21.07
N SER A 37 -9.79 -3.09 19.78
CA SER A 37 -10.49 -4.26 19.27
C SER A 37 -9.57 -5.06 18.34
N PRO A 38 -9.49 -6.40 18.48
CA PRO A 38 -8.62 -7.23 17.64
C PRO A 38 -9.10 -7.33 16.19
N VAL A 39 -10.39 -7.13 15.92
CA VAL A 39 -10.96 -7.28 14.57
C VAL A 39 -10.43 -6.20 13.60
N PRO A 40 -10.56 -4.88 13.89
CA PRO A 40 -9.95 -3.83 13.07
C PRO A 40 -8.43 -3.96 12.91
N TYR A 41 -7.76 -4.45 13.95
CA TYR A 41 -6.32 -4.68 13.93
C TYR A 41 -5.93 -5.75 12.89
N ILE A 42 -6.58 -6.92 12.93
CA ILE A 42 -6.31 -8.00 11.97
C ILE A 42 -6.61 -7.54 10.53
N THR A 43 -7.71 -6.80 10.32
CA THR A 43 -8.02 -6.25 8.99
C THR A 43 -6.96 -5.26 8.52
N ALA A 44 -6.41 -4.42 9.40
CA ALA A 44 -5.34 -3.50 9.04
C ALA A 44 -4.02 -4.21 8.69
N VAL A 45 -3.68 -5.29 9.41
CA VAL A 45 -2.53 -6.15 9.07
C VAL A 45 -2.73 -6.81 7.71
N PHE A 46 -3.93 -7.31 7.42
CA PHE A 46 -4.27 -7.89 6.13
C PHE A 46 -4.17 -6.86 4.98
N MET A 47 -4.67 -5.64 5.17
CA MET A 47 -4.55 -4.57 4.16
C MET A 47 -3.09 -4.17 3.91
N SER A 48 -2.30 -4.08 4.98
CA SER A 48 -0.86 -3.83 4.86
C SER A 48 -0.16 -4.95 4.08
N TYR A 49 -0.58 -6.20 4.27
CA TYR A 49 -0.07 -7.33 3.48
C TYR A 49 -0.41 -7.21 1.99
N LEU A 50 -1.65 -6.83 1.65
CA LEU A 50 -2.06 -6.59 0.27
C LEU A 50 -1.25 -5.47 -0.39
N ALA A 51 -1.00 -4.37 0.32
CA ALA A 51 -0.15 -3.28 -0.17
C ALA A 51 1.27 -3.77 -0.49
N VAL A 52 1.85 -4.63 0.35
CA VAL A 52 3.17 -5.24 0.11
C VAL A 52 3.15 -6.20 -1.08
N LEU A 53 2.10 -7.00 -1.27
CA LEU A 53 1.96 -7.86 -2.45
C LEU A 53 1.89 -7.04 -3.74
N LEU A 54 1.11 -5.96 -3.72
CA LEU A 54 1.01 -5.04 -4.83
C LEU A 54 2.37 -4.40 -5.13
N LEU A 55 3.10 -3.94 -4.13
CA LEU A 55 4.43 -3.38 -4.33
C LEU A 55 5.39 -4.42 -4.92
N ASN A 56 5.35 -5.67 -4.44
CA ASN A 56 6.14 -6.76 -5.01
C ASN A 56 5.82 -7.02 -6.49
N SER A 57 4.55 -6.89 -6.89
CA SER A 57 4.18 -7.01 -8.31
C SER A 57 4.80 -5.91 -9.18
N LEU A 58 4.92 -4.68 -8.66
CA LEU A 58 5.65 -3.60 -9.32
C LEU A 58 7.15 -3.85 -9.36
N VAL A 59 7.75 -4.37 -8.29
CA VAL A 59 9.17 -4.76 -8.29
C VAL A 59 9.46 -5.74 -9.43
N ILE A 60 8.61 -6.75 -9.61
CA ILE A 60 8.75 -7.73 -10.69
C ILE A 60 8.64 -7.05 -12.06
N LEU A 61 7.68 -6.13 -12.23
CA LEU A 61 7.57 -5.32 -13.46
C LEU A 61 8.86 -4.54 -13.75
N TRP A 62 9.42 -3.84 -12.76
CA TRP A 62 10.64 -3.06 -12.92
C TRP A 62 11.86 -3.92 -13.21
N CYS A 63 11.97 -5.10 -12.59
CA CYS A 63 12.98 -6.11 -12.90
C CYS A 63 12.90 -6.59 -14.36
N CYS A 64 11.70 -6.73 -14.92
CA CYS A 64 11.54 -7.13 -16.32
C CYS A 64 11.91 -5.99 -17.29
N LEU A 65 11.62 -4.75 -16.92
CA LEU A 65 11.89 -3.57 -17.75
C LEU A 65 13.35 -3.12 -17.73
N THR A 66 14.06 -3.36 -16.62
CA THR A 66 15.41 -2.82 -16.42
C THR A 66 16.45 -3.91 -16.18
N THR A 67 17.67 -3.73 -16.70
CA THR A 67 18.77 -4.69 -16.52
C THR A 67 19.65 -4.41 -15.29
N SER A 68 19.60 -3.19 -14.75
CA SER A 68 20.39 -2.79 -13.58
C SER A 68 19.57 -2.86 -12.29
N SER A 69 20.08 -3.61 -11.30
CA SER A 69 19.48 -3.73 -9.97
C SER A 69 19.33 -2.38 -9.26
N PHE A 70 20.22 -1.42 -9.53
CA PHE A 70 20.14 -0.08 -8.94
C PHE A 70 18.94 0.72 -9.46
N LEU A 71 18.62 0.61 -10.76
CA LEU A 71 17.45 1.28 -11.32
C LEU A 71 16.14 0.66 -10.82
N VAL A 72 16.11 -0.67 -10.65
CA VAL A 72 14.95 -1.36 -10.08
C VAL A 72 14.64 -0.84 -8.67
N THR A 73 15.65 -0.68 -7.81
CA THR A 73 15.44 -0.16 -6.45
C THR A 73 14.97 1.28 -6.47
N LEU A 74 15.57 2.14 -7.31
CA LEU A 74 15.16 3.54 -7.47
C LEU A 74 13.69 3.65 -7.93
N LEU A 75 13.30 2.90 -8.95
CA LEU A 75 11.93 2.91 -9.49
C LEU A 75 10.91 2.35 -8.49
N THR A 76 11.30 1.31 -7.75
CA THR A 76 10.46 0.75 -6.67
C THR A 76 10.25 1.78 -5.57
N LEU A 77 11.33 2.45 -5.14
CA LEU A 77 11.26 3.49 -4.12
C LEU A 77 10.41 4.68 -4.58
N ALA A 78 10.59 5.13 -5.82
CA ALA A 78 9.77 6.19 -6.41
C ALA A 78 8.28 5.77 -6.46
N SER A 79 7.99 4.55 -6.92
CA SER A 79 6.61 4.02 -6.96
C SER A 79 5.99 3.95 -5.56
N TYR A 80 6.77 3.56 -4.56
CA TYR A 80 6.33 3.52 -3.16
C TYR A 80 6.02 4.92 -2.63
N ILE A 81 6.92 5.90 -2.84
CA ILE A 81 6.73 7.28 -2.38
C ILE A 81 5.51 7.91 -3.06
N ILE A 82 5.36 7.73 -4.38
CA ILE A 82 4.21 8.24 -5.13
C ILE A 82 2.92 7.60 -4.60
N GLY A 83 2.91 6.27 -4.41
CA GLY A 83 1.75 5.55 -3.91
C GLY A 83 1.34 5.95 -2.49
N GLN A 84 2.30 6.29 -1.61
CA GLN A 84 2.02 6.73 -0.24
C GLN A 84 1.60 8.19 -0.12
N THR A 85 2.01 9.04 -1.06
CA THR A 85 1.72 10.50 -1.01
C THR A 85 0.54 10.91 -1.90
N MET A 86 0.00 9.98 -2.71
CA MET A 86 -1.06 10.29 -3.67
C MET A 86 -2.31 10.86 -3.02
N ASP A 87 -2.77 10.27 -1.91
CA ASP A 87 -3.98 10.74 -1.22
C ASP A 87 -3.82 12.15 -0.65
N ASP A 88 -2.68 12.44 -0.01
CA ASP A 88 -2.38 13.77 0.53
C ASP A 88 -2.36 14.84 -0.59
N ILE A 89 -1.73 14.51 -1.71
CA ILE A 89 -1.66 15.42 -2.87
C ILE A 89 -3.06 15.66 -3.44
N VAL A 90 -3.85 14.61 -3.66
CA VAL A 90 -5.20 14.74 -4.21
C VAL A 90 -6.12 15.51 -3.27
N MET A 91 -6.01 15.28 -1.95
CA MET A 91 -6.74 16.03 -0.93
C MET A 91 -6.36 17.51 -0.95
N PHE A 92 -5.06 17.82 -0.97
CA PHE A 92 -4.56 19.20 -1.05
C PHE A 92 -5.06 19.93 -2.30
N LEU A 93 -5.08 19.26 -3.45
CA LEU A 93 -5.60 19.81 -4.71
C LEU A 93 -7.11 20.05 -4.69
N SER A 94 -7.86 19.21 -3.98
CA SER A 94 -9.32 19.29 -3.90
C SER A 94 -9.79 20.30 -2.85
N ALA A 95 -8.89 20.76 -1.97
CA ALA A 95 -9.20 21.74 -0.94
C ALA A 95 -9.56 23.11 -1.57
N PRO A 96 -10.76 23.66 -1.30
CA PRO A 96 -11.25 24.91 -1.91
C PRO A 96 -10.37 26.14 -1.67
N ASN A 97 -9.52 26.10 -0.64
CA ASN A 97 -8.76 27.25 -0.12
C ASN A 97 -7.24 27.12 -0.31
N SER A 98 -6.77 26.21 -1.17
CA SER A 98 -5.33 25.93 -1.31
C SER A 98 -4.50 27.12 -1.81
N GLY A 99 -5.12 28.20 -2.31
CA GLY A 99 -4.50 29.54 -2.50
C GLY A 99 -3.34 29.62 -3.50
N VAL A 100 -2.84 28.48 -3.96
CA VAL A 100 -1.70 28.33 -4.86
C VAL A 100 -2.22 27.98 -6.25
N PRO A 101 -2.11 28.88 -7.24
CA PRO A 101 -2.47 28.56 -8.61
C PRO A 101 -1.46 27.54 -9.16
N LEU A 102 -1.85 26.27 -9.17
CA LEU A 102 -1.04 25.21 -9.79
C LEU A 102 -1.07 25.34 -11.31
N SER A 103 0.11 25.28 -11.91
CA SER A 103 0.27 25.28 -13.36
C SER A 103 -0.40 24.04 -13.98
N GLN A 104 -0.98 24.22 -15.17
CA GLN A 104 -1.65 23.15 -15.91
C GLN A 104 -0.80 21.88 -16.11
N PRO A 105 0.53 21.97 -16.35
CA PRO A 105 1.38 20.78 -16.47
C PRO A 105 1.42 19.94 -15.19
N ILE A 106 1.47 20.57 -14.02
CA ILE A 106 1.53 19.86 -12.73
C ILE A 106 0.23 19.08 -12.50
N LYS A 107 -0.93 19.67 -12.82
CA LYS A 107 -2.23 19.01 -12.70
C LYS A 107 -2.34 17.78 -13.59
N ILE A 108 -1.82 17.86 -14.82
CA ILE A 108 -1.79 16.73 -15.75
C ILE A 108 -0.89 15.63 -15.21
N THR A 109 0.33 15.95 -14.77
CA THR A 109 1.25 14.96 -14.21
C THR A 109 0.66 14.23 -13.01
N ILE A 110 0.00 14.94 -12.09
CA ILE A 110 -0.65 14.32 -10.92
C ILE A 110 -1.81 13.42 -11.37
N SER A 111 -2.62 13.88 -12.32
CA SER A 111 -3.74 13.09 -12.84
C SER A 111 -3.26 11.79 -13.49
N VAL A 112 -2.17 11.85 -14.26
CA VAL A 112 -1.56 10.68 -14.88
C VAL A 112 -0.96 9.74 -13.82
N ALA A 113 -0.20 10.30 -12.87
CA ALA A 113 0.42 9.52 -11.80
C ALA A 113 -0.61 8.78 -10.94
N LYS A 114 -1.79 9.39 -10.68
CA LYS A 114 -2.89 8.79 -9.92
C LYS A 114 -3.41 7.48 -10.52
N TYR A 115 -3.42 7.35 -11.84
CA TYR A 115 -3.92 6.13 -12.50
C TYR A 115 -2.81 5.12 -12.79
N ILE A 116 -1.59 5.60 -13.09
CA ILE A 116 -0.44 4.73 -13.38
C ILE A 116 0.07 4.05 -12.11
N PHE A 117 0.25 4.82 -11.04
CA PHE A 117 0.77 4.31 -9.78
C PHE A 117 -0.39 3.94 -8.86
N PRO A 118 -0.40 2.72 -8.33
CA PRO A 118 -1.42 2.32 -7.37
C PRO A 118 -1.28 3.16 -6.11
N ASN A 119 -2.41 3.69 -5.65
CA ASN A 119 -2.51 4.32 -4.34
C ASN A 119 -2.26 3.28 -3.22
N LEU A 120 -1.13 3.39 -2.53
CA LEU A 120 -0.76 2.54 -1.40
C LEU A 120 -1.29 3.10 -0.07
N ALA A 121 -1.46 4.43 0.03
CA ALA A 121 -2.01 5.08 1.21
C ALA A 121 -3.44 4.61 1.52
N ALA A 122 -4.23 4.29 0.49
CA ALA A 122 -5.57 3.72 0.63
C ALA A 122 -5.64 2.41 1.44
N PHE A 123 -4.53 1.69 1.59
CA PHE A 123 -4.46 0.48 2.41
C PHE A 123 -4.09 0.75 3.88
N ASP A 124 -3.81 2.00 4.26
CA ASP A 124 -3.40 2.33 5.62
C ASP A 124 -4.58 2.39 6.58
N PHE A 125 -5.06 1.21 6.96
CA PHE A 125 -6.16 1.07 7.91
C PHE A 125 -5.68 1.10 9.37
N LYS A 126 -4.41 1.45 9.62
CA LYS A 126 -3.84 1.46 10.97
C LYS A 126 -4.44 2.56 11.83
N GLU A 127 -4.72 3.73 11.25
CA GLU A 127 -5.38 4.83 11.95
C GLU A 127 -6.79 4.44 12.41
N LEU A 128 -7.58 3.83 11.51
CA LEU A 128 -8.91 3.32 11.80
C LEU A 128 -8.86 2.25 12.91
N ALA A 129 -7.88 1.34 12.84
CA ALA A 129 -7.68 0.30 13.85
C ALA A 129 -7.25 0.87 15.21
N ALA A 130 -6.42 1.93 15.23
CA ALA A 130 -5.99 2.61 16.46
C ALA A 130 -7.17 3.28 17.17
N HIS A 131 -8.11 3.86 16.41
CA HIS A 131 -9.34 4.43 16.92
C HIS A 131 -10.48 3.41 17.10
N SER A 132 -10.23 2.12 16.85
CA SER A 132 -11.21 1.02 16.96
C SER A 132 -12.47 1.20 16.12
N ILE A 133 -12.34 1.96 15.03
CA ILE A 133 -13.44 2.21 14.09
C ILE A 133 -13.69 0.93 13.31
N ALA A 134 -14.97 0.52 13.24
CA ALA A 134 -15.37 -0.65 12.48
C ALA A 134 -15.15 -0.39 10.99
N ILE A 135 -14.34 -1.24 10.36
CA ILE A 135 -14.06 -1.17 8.92
C ILE A 135 -15.14 -1.98 8.20
N PRO A 136 -15.91 -1.38 7.29
CA PRO A 136 -16.94 -2.10 6.55
C PRO A 136 -16.34 -3.26 5.73
N TRP A 137 -17.05 -4.39 5.70
CA TRP A 137 -16.67 -5.53 4.86
C TRP A 137 -16.71 -5.20 3.35
N SER A 138 -17.55 -4.25 2.94
CA SER A 138 -17.58 -3.73 1.58
C SER A 138 -16.24 -3.12 1.18
N ASP A 139 -15.66 -2.30 2.06
CA ASP A 139 -14.47 -1.50 1.77
C ASP A 139 -13.23 -2.39 1.75
N THR A 140 -13.18 -3.38 2.63
CA THR A 140 -12.14 -4.40 2.60
C THR A 140 -12.19 -5.23 1.32
N LEU A 141 -13.38 -5.60 0.84
CA LEU A 141 -13.52 -6.38 -0.39
C LEU A 141 -13.17 -5.56 -1.65
N THR A 142 -13.58 -4.29 -1.72
CA THR A 142 -13.23 -3.40 -2.84
C THR A 142 -11.74 -3.14 -2.90
N MET A 143 -11.07 -2.89 -1.77
CA MET A 143 -9.62 -2.71 -1.71
C MET A 143 -8.85 -3.99 -2.06
N THR A 144 -9.38 -5.15 -1.67
CA THR A 144 -8.80 -6.43 -2.08
C THR A 144 -8.89 -6.66 -3.59
N ALA A 145 -10.05 -6.37 -4.19
CA ALA A 145 -10.24 -6.45 -5.63
C ALA A 145 -9.34 -5.44 -6.38
N TYR A 146 -9.21 -4.22 -5.85
CA TYR A 146 -8.30 -3.20 -6.36
C TYR A 146 -6.84 -3.68 -6.34
N ALA A 147 -6.38 -4.24 -5.21
CA ALA A 147 -5.03 -4.79 -5.10
C ALA A 147 -4.78 -5.90 -6.13
N ALA A 148 -5.71 -6.85 -6.22
CA ALA A 148 -5.63 -7.95 -7.17
C ALA A 148 -5.60 -7.46 -8.62
N GLY A 149 -6.45 -6.51 -8.98
CA GLY A 149 -6.50 -5.92 -10.33
C GLY A 149 -5.19 -5.27 -10.74
N TYR A 150 -4.63 -4.41 -9.87
CA TYR A 150 -3.34 -3.76 -10.14
C TYR A 150 -2.19 -4.77 -10.19
N SER A 151 -2.17 -5.77 -9.31
CA SER A 151 -1.14 -6.81 -9.35
C SER A 151 -1.21 -7.66 -10.61
N VAL A 152 -2.40 -8.06 -11.06
CA VAL A 152 -2.58 -8.81 -12.31
C VAL A 152 -2.13 -7.97 -13.51
N ALA A 153 -2.48 -6.69 -13.55
CA ALA A 153 -2.04 -5.78 -14.60
C ALA A 153 -0.51 -5.63 -14.63
N ALA A 154 0.12 -5.38 -13.48
CA ALA A 154 1.57 -5.23 -13.37
C ALA A 154 2.32 -6.51 -13.79
N LEU A 155 1.85 -7.68 -13.33
CA LEU A 155 2.45 -8.97 -13.71
C LEU A 155 2.23 -9.30 -15.19
N SER A 156 1.07 -8.95 -15.75
CA SER A 156 0.80 -9.14 -17.18
C SER A 156 1.76 -8.30 -18.04
N LEU A 157 1.97 -7.04 -17.66
CA LEU A 157 2.96 -6.18 -18.32
C LEU A 157 4.38 -6.73 -18.17
N ALA A 158 4.73 -7.26 -16.99
CA ALA A 158 6.03 -7.88 -16.76
C ALA A 158 6.25 -9.08 -17.71
N ILE A 159 5.26 -9.96 -17.86
CA ILE A 159 5.30 -11.10 -18.79
C ILE A 159 5.45 -10.63 -20.24
N MET A 160 4.71 -9.60 -20.65
CA MET A 160 4.81 -9.06 -22.02
C MET A 160 6.18 -8.48 -22.32
N SER A 161 6.75 -7.72 -21.38
CA SER A 161 8.09 -7.14 -21.52
C SER A 161 9.17 -8.22 -21.58
N PHE A 162 9.03 -9.28 -20.77
CA PHE A 162 9.96 -10.41 -20.78
C PHE A 162 9.92 -11.17 -22.12
N LYS A 163 8.73 -11.48 -22.63
CA LYS A 163 8.58 -12.17 -23.94
C LYS A 163 9.25 -11.43 -25.10
N ARG A 164 9.22 -10.09 -25.09
CA ARG A 164 9.87 -9.29 -26.14
C ARG A 164 11.39 -9.37 -26.08
N ARG A 165 11.97 -9.55 -24.90
CA ARG A 165 13.43 -9.67 -24.69
C ARG A 165 13.98 -11.03 -25.14
N ASP A 166 13.23 -12.10 -24.96
CA ASP A 166 13.67 -13.44 -25.37
C ASP A 166 13.58 -13.66 -26.89
N LEU A 167 12.85 -12.81 -27.62
CA LEU A 167 12.69 -12.87 -29.07
C LEU A 167 13.72 -12.04 -29.86
N SER A 168 14.62 -11.33 -29.18
CA SER A 168 15.73 -10.56 -29.77
C SER A 168 17.07 -11.21 -29.48
#